data_AF-A0A7Z9M9V1-F1
#
_entry.id   AF-A0A7Z9M9V1-F1
#
_cell.length_a   1.000
_cell.length_b   1.000
_cell.length_c   1.000
_cell.angle_alpha   90.00
_cell.angle_beta   90.00
_cell.angle_gamma   90.00
#
_symmetry.space_group_name_H-M   'P 1'
#
loop_
_entity.id
_entity.type
_entity.pdbx_description
1 polymer ?
#
loop_
_entity_poly.entity_id
_entity_poly.type
_entity_poly.pdbx_seq_one_letter_code
_entity_poly.pdbx_strand_id
1 'polypeptide(L)'
;RWRTTGNGIKLERFAVLKEFRGMGIGKLLVQFIMEHLGSDKRIYLHAQESVVAFYEKFDFQVQGELFSEADIPHRLMIYNGERN
;
A
#
# COMPACT_ATOMS: atom_id res chain seq x y z
N ARG A 1 0.42 5.37 -8.12
CA ARG A 1 0.26 4.59 -9.37
C ARG A 1 0.41 3.11 -9.06
N TRP A 2 0.15 2.22 -10.01
CA TRP A 2 0.44 0.79 -9.88
C TRP A 2 1.10 0.25 -11.14
N ARG A 3 1.78 -0.90 -11.03
CA ARG A 3 2.34 -1.63 -12.17
C ARG A 3 2.38 -3.14 -11.91
N THR A 4 2.26 -3.92 -12.96
CA THR A 4 2.44 -5.38 -12.91
C THR A 4 3.93 -5.73 -12.87
N THR A 5 4.28 -6.70 -12.02
CA THR A 5 5.63 -7.25 -11.85
C THR A 5 5.56 -8.78 -11.84
N GLY A 6 6.71 -9.47 -11.84
CA GLY A 6 6.74 -10.93 -11.63
C GLY A 6 6.17 -11.38 -10.29
N ASN A 7 6.10 -10.49 -9.29
CA ASN A 7 5.58 -10.77 -7.95
C ASN A 7 4.11 -10.36 -7.76
N GLY A 8 3.43 -9.89 -8.82
CA GLY A 8 2.08 -9.33 -8.76
C GLY A 8 2.04 -7.82 -9.00
N ILE A 9 1.00 -7.15 -8.53
CA ILE A 9 0.80 -5.71 -8.72
C ILE A 9 1.47 -4.95 -7.58
N LYS A 10 2.47 -4.12 -7.94
CA LYS A 10 3.12 -3.20 -7.01
C LYS A 10 2.36 -1.88 -7.00
N LEU A 11 1.91 -1.47 -5.82
CA LEU A 11 1.43 -0.11 -5.58
C LEU A 11 2.59 0.78 -5.14
N GLU A 12 2.73 1.95 -5.75
CA GLU A 12 3.88 2.84 -5.50
C GLU A 12 3.55 4.32 -5.76
N ARG A 13 4.33 5.20 -5.11
CA ARG A 13 4.26 6.66 -5.25
C ARG A 13 2.91 7.26 -4.84
N PHE A 14 2.41 6.89 -3.66
CA PHE A 14 1.28 7.58 -3.04
C PHE A 14 1.79 8.66 -2.11
N ALA A 15 1.24 9.86 -2.26
CA ALA A 15 1.49 10.97 -1.37
C ALA A 15 0.22 11.82 -1.29
N VAL A 16 -0.12 12.22 -0.07
CA VAL A 16 -1.09 13.29 0.18
C VAL A 16 -0.30 14.49 0.66
N LEU A 17 -0.51 15.64 0.01
CA LEU A 17 0.12 16.91 0.41
C LEU A 17 -0.22 17.19 1.87
N LYS A 18 0.74 17.78 2.60
CA LYS A 18 0.66 17.94 4.06
C LYS A 18 -0.64 18.62 4.51
N GLU A 19 -1.06 19.65 3.78
CA GLU A 19 -2.28 20.43 4.04
C GLU A 19 -3.59 19.65 3.87
N PHE A 20 -3.59 18.53 3.15
CA PHE A 20 -4.78 17.70 2.94
C PHE A 20 -4.75 16.37 3.70
N ARG A 21 -3.76 16.16 4.58
CA ARG A 21 -3.71 14.97 5.43
C ARG A 21 -4.80 15.04 6.50
N GLY A 22 -5.27 13.88 6.97
CA GLY A 22 -6.37 13.81 7.94
C GLY A 22 -7.78 13.98 7.34
N MET A 23 -7.90 14.40 6.07
CA MET A 23 -9.18 14.58 5.38
C MET A 23 -9.72 13.31 4.71
N GLY A 24 -9.12 12.13 4.96
CA GLY A 24 -9.55 10.87 4.35
C GLY A 24 -9.12 10.64 2.89
N ILE A 25 -8.41 11.58 2.25
CA ILE A 25 -7.97 11.44 0.85
C ILE A 25 -7.15 10.17 0.61
N GLY A 26 -6.21 9.86 1.51
CA GLY A 26 -5.42 8.63 1.39
C GLY A 26 -6.28 7.38 1.39
N LYS A 27 -7.34 7.36 2.21
CA LYS A 27 -8.30 6.24 2.27
C LYS A 27 -9.05 6.09 0.94
N LEU A 28 -9.58 7.20 0.42
CA LEU A 28 -10.29 7.20 -0.87
C LEU A 28 -9.38 6.74 -2.01
N LEU A 29 -8.11 7.14 -1.99
CA LEU A 29 -7.13 6.74 -3.00
C LEU A 29 -6.88 5.23 -2.98
N VAL A 30 -6.68 4.64 -1.80
CA VAL A 30 -6.48 3.18 -1.68
C VAL A 30 -7.73 2.43 -2.12
N GLN A 31 -8.92 2.84 -1.65
CA GLN A 31 -10.20 2.21 -2.04
C GLN A 31 -10.40 2.21 -3.55
N PHE A 32 -10.24 3.37 -4.19
CA PHE A 32 -10.34 3.51 -5.64
C PHE A 32 -9.41 2.52 -6.37
N ILE A 33 -8.17 2.36 -5.91
CA ILE A 33 -7.20 1.47 -6.53
C ILE A 33 -7.61 0.00 -6.34
N MET A 34 -8.02 -0.38 -5.13
CA MET A 34 -8.41 -1.76 -4.85
C MET A 34 -9.64 -2.17 -5.67
N GLU A 35 -10.61 -1.27 -5.84
CA GLU A 35 -11.78 -1.47 -6.71
C GLU A 35 -11.38 -1.69 -8.18
N HIS A 36 -10.31 -1.03 -8.66
CA HIS A 36 -9.85 -1.15 -10.05
C HIS A 36 -8.95 -2.37 -10.32
N LEU A 37 -8.29 -2.91 -9.30
CA LEU A 37 -7.31 -3.97 -9.47
C LEU A 37 -7.87 -5.39 -9.35
N GLY A 38 -9.00 -5.54 -8.66
CA GLY A 38 -9.60 -6.85 -8.34
C GLY A 38 -8.78 -7.63 -7.30
N SER A 39 -9.44 -8.52 -6.55
CA SER A 39 -8.86 -9.32 -5.46
C SER A 39 -8.04 -10.54 -5.92
N ASP A 40 -8.10 -10.90 -7.20
CA ASP A 40 -7.51 -12.16 -7.70
C ASP A 40 -5.99 -12.12 -7.83
N LYS A 41 -5.40 -10.93 -7.78
CA LYS A 41 -3.97 -10.71 -8.00
C LYS A 41 -3.27 -10.42 -6.69
N ARG A 42 -2.03 -10.90 -6.55
CA ARG A 42 -1.15 -10.51 -5.45
C ARG A 42 -0.87 -9.01 -5.54
N ILE A 43 -1.38 -8.23 -4.59
CA ILE A 43 -1.17 -6.78 -4.50
C ILE A 43 -0.21 -6.53 -3.33
N TYR A 44 0.82 -5.73 -3.57
CA TYR A 44 1.82 -5.42 -2.56
C TYR A 44 2.36 -4.00 -2.69
N LEU A 45 2.96 -3.50 -1.63
CA LEU A 45 3.59 -2.18 -1.59
C LEU A 45 4.78 -2.17 -0.64
N HIS A 46 5.64 -1.18 -0.81
CA HIS A 46 6.69 -0.85 0.15
C HIS A 46 6.19 0.36 0.93
N ALA A 47 5.72 0.17 2.15
CA ALA A 47 5.24 1.26 3.01
C ALA A 47 6.44 1.86 3.74
N GLN A 48 6.52 3.18 3.84
CA GLN A 48 7.39 3.78 4.86
C GLN A 48 6.93 3.30 6.23
N GLU A 49 7.86 3.04 7.14
CA GLU A 49 7.54 2.55 8.50
C GLU A 49 6.49 3.43 9.19
N SER A 50 6.55 4.74 8.97
CA SER A 50 5.63 5.74 9.55
C SER A 50 4.17 5.63 9.08
N VAL A 51 3.88 4.88 8.00
CA VAL A 51 2.54 4.71 7.44
C VAL A 51 2.10 3.24 7.37
N VAL A 52 2.82 2.32 8.00
CA VAL A 52 2.43 0.90 8.09
C VAL A 52 1.02 0.75 8.68
N ALA A 53 0.77 1.38 9.84
CA ALA A 53 -0.53 1.37 10.50
C ALA A 53 -1.67 2.02 9.68
N PHE A 54 -1.33 2.82 8.66
CA PHE A 54 -2.34 3.32 7.73
C PHE A 54 -2.78 2.21 6.77
N TYR A 55 -1.84 1.45 6.20
CA TYR A 55 -2.15 0.38 5.26
C TYR A 55 -2.75 -0.87 5.92
N GLU A 56 -2.42 -1.15 7.18
CA GLU A 56 -3.05 -2.23 7.96
C GLU A 56 -4.58 -2.11 8.03
N LYS A 57 -5.13 -0.89 7.93
CA LYS A 57 -6.58 -0.63 7.89
C LYS A 57 -7.26 -1.05 6.58
N PHE A 58 -6.47 -1.46 5.59
CA PHE A 58 -6.91 -1.91 4.26
C PHE A 58 -6.45 -3.35 4.01
N ASP A 59 -6.37 -4.17 5.07
CA ASP A 59 -5.99 -5.58 5.02
C ASP A 59 -4.59 -5.85 4.42
N PHE A 60 -3.72 -4.83 4.39
CA PHE A 60 -2.31 -5.05 4.11
C PHE A 60 -1.60 -5.55 5.37
N GLN A 61 -0.82 -6.61 5.23
CA GLN A 61 -0.03 -7.17 6.31
C GLN A 61 1.45 -7.05 6.00
N VAL A 62 2.24 -6.70 7.03
CA VAL A 62 3.70 -6.66 6.92
C VAL A 62 4.22 -8.06 6.59
N GLN A 63 5.08 -8.15 5.58
CA GLN A 63 5.80 -9.36 5.24
C GLN A 63 7.31 -9.09 5.29
N GLY A 64 8.00 -9.74 6.22
CA GLY A 64 9.46 -9.65 6.36
C GLY A 64 9.94 -8.48 7.21
N GLU A 65 11.25 -8.22 7.12
CA GLU A 65 11.95 -7.26 7.98
C GLU A 65 11.93 -5.83 7.42
N LEU A 66 12.34 -4.88 8.26
CA LEU A 66 12.55 -3.50 7.87
C LEU A 66 13.72 -3.40 6.88
N PHE A 67 13.57 -2.61 5.82
CA PHE A 67 14.66 -2.32 4.88
C PHE A 67 14.72 -0.83 4.53
N SER A 68 15.86 -0.38 4.00
CA SER A 68 16.02 0.99 3.53
C SER A 68 15.70 1.10 2.04
N GLU A 69 14.87 2.07 1.67
CA GLU A 69 14.63 2.47 0.28
C GLU A 69 14.65 4.00 0.22
N ALA A 70 15.53 4.56 -0.63
CA ALA A 70 15.77 6.00 -0.70
C ALA A 70 16.07 6.65 0.66
N ASP A 71 16.94 6.01 1.46
CA ASP A 71 17.37 6.46 2.79
C ASP A 71 16.25 6.59 3.84
N ILE A 72 15.10 5.96 3.57
CA ILE A 72 13.93 5.95 4.46
C ILE A 72 13.61 4.49 4.84
N PRO A 73 13.26 4.20 6.11
CA PRO A 73 12.85 2.87 6.54
C PRO A 73 11.50 2.47 5.94
N HIS A 74 11.44 1.29 5.35
CA HIS A 74 10.26 0.71 4.71
C HIS A 74 9.99 -0.73 5.16
N ARG A 75 8.72 -1.15 5.04
CA ARG A 75 8.24 -2.53 5.17
C ARG A 75 7.58 -2.97 3.89
N LEU A 76 7.80 -4.22 3.51
CA LEU A 76 7.02 -4.87 2.48
C LEU A 76 5.65 -5.20 3.10
N MET A 77 4.58 -4.84 2.42
CA MET A 77 3.22 -5.15 2.83
C MET A 77 2.44 -5.80 1.70
N ILE A 78 1.60 -6.78 2.04
CA ILE A 78 0.80 -7.56 1.09
C ILE A 78 -0.67 -7.50 1.47
N TYR A 79 -1.51 -7.27 0.47
CA TYR A 79 -2.95 -7.29 0.63
C TYR A 79 -3.47 -8.71 0.84
N ASN A 80 -4.18 -8.92 1.95
CA ASN A 80 -4.78 -10.19 2.36
C ASN A 80 -6.32 -10.13 2.44
N GLY A 81 -6.96 -9.09 1.90
CA GLY A 81 -8.42 -8.97 1.93
C GLY A 81 -9.08 -10.19 1.28
N GLU A 82 -10.11 -10.71 1.95
CA GLU A 82 -10.76 -11.97 1.60
C GLU A 82 -11.25 -11.99 0.16
N ARG A 83 -10.97 -13.10 -0.52
CA ARG A 83 -11.59 -13.43 -1.81
C ARG A 83 -13.03 -13.87 -1.52
N ASN A 84 -13.96 -12.92 -1.51
CA ASN A 84 -15.38 -13.26 -1.63
C ASN A 84 -15.71 -13.61 -3.09
#